data_AF-A0A1Q6X0Q5-F1
#
_entry.id   AF-A0A1Q6X0Q5-F1
#
_cell.length_a   1.000
_cell.length_b   1.000
_cell.length_c   1.000
_cell.angle_alpha   90.00
_cell.angle_beta   90.00
_cell.angle_gamma   90.00
#
_symmetry.space_group_name_H-M   'P 1'
#
loop_
_entity.id
_entity.type
_entity.pdbx_description
1 polymer ?
#
loop_
_entity_poly.entity_id
_entity_poly.type
_entity_poly.pdbx_seq_one_letter_code
_entity_poly.pdbx_strand_id
1 'polypeptide(L)'
;MADNEPRISEVPTGLVVEVGRIEKGVVTEASHFVTSHAAGEWGMGPNTGGRRAPTHDEIARLAFKLYESSGRQDGHDVEDWLSAEAELGRYV
;
A
#
# COMPACT_ATOMS: atom_id res chain seq x y z
N MET A 1 10.38 -2.02 -40.04
CA MET A 1 9.18 -2.29 -39.24
C MET A 1 9.68 -2.40 -37.80
N ALA A 2 9.47 -1.38 -36.98
CA ALA A 2 10.00 -1.40 -35.61
C ALA A 2 9.10 -2.26 -34.73
N ASP A 3 9.73 -3.10 -33.93
CA ASP A 3 9.14 -4.15 -33.11
C ASP A 3 8.40 -3.50 -31.92
N ASN A 4 7.18 -3.01 -32.16
CA ASN A 4 6.33 -2.37 -31.15
C ASN A 4 5.43 -3.40 -30.44
N GLU A 5 5.97 -4.59 -30.19
CA GLU A 5 5.27 -5.61 -29.42
C GLU A 5 5.54 -5.38 -27.93
N PRO A 6 4.50 -5.24 -27.09
CA PRO A 6 4.68 -5.07 -25.66
C PRO A 6 5.31 -6.34 -25.07
N ARG A 7 6.44 -6.18 -24.38
CA ARG A 7 7.14 -7.24 -23.67
C ARG A 7 6.70 -7.23 -22.21
N ILE A 8 6.25 -8.37 -21.72
CA ILE A 8 5.79 -8.54 -20.34
C ILE A 8 6.80 -9.44 -19.63
N SER A 9 7.34 -8.99 -18.49
CA SER A 9 8.29 -9.73 -17.67
C SER A 9 7.77 -9.82 -16.22
N GLU A 10 7.75 -11.03 -15.66
CA GLU A 10 7.49 -11.25 -14.23
C GLU A 10 8.79 -11.07 -13.44
N VAL A 11 8.75 -10.23 -12.41
CA VAL A 11 9.87 -9.97 -11.48
C VAL A 11 9.40 -10.18 -10.04
N PRO A 12 10.30 -10.39 -9.05
CA PRO A 12 9.89 -10.67 -7.67
C PRO A 12 8.99 -9.59 -7.02
N THR A 13 9.08 -8.34 -7.50
CA THR A 13 8.28 -7.21 -7.03
C THR A 13 6.97 -7.01 -7.81
N GLY A 14 6.71 -7.80 -8.87
CA GLY A 14 5.47 -7.72 -9.66
C GLY A 14 5.67 -7.93 -11.16
N LEU A 15 4.83 -7.29 -11.97
CA LEU A 15 4.86 -7.40 -13.43
C LEU A 15 5.45 -6.12 -14.05
N VAL A 16 6.41 -6.26 -14.96
CA VAL A 16 6.95 -5.16 -15.77
C VAL A 16 6.45 -5.31 -17.20
N VAL A 17 5.88 -4.24 -17.74
CA VAL A 17 5.47 -4.17 -19.16
C VAL A 17 6.28 -3.09 -19.85
N GLU A 18 7.11 -3.50 -20.80
CA GLU A 18 7.89 -2.62 -21.65
C GLU A 18 7.22 -2.54 -23.03
N VAL A 19 6.92 -1.34 -23.50
CA VAL A 19 6.45 -1.14 -24.88
C VAL A 19 7.41 -0.18 -25.58
N GLY A 20 7.47 -0.26 -26.92
CA GLY A 20 8.38 0.53 -27.75
C GLY A 20 8.25 2.05 -27.56
N ARG A 21 9.07 2.82 -28.27
CA ARG A 21 9.19 4.28 -28.11
C ARG A 21 7.82 4.98 -28.23
N ILE A 22 7.25 5.38 -27.10
CA ILE A 22 5.98 6.12 -27.03
C ILE A 22 6.25 7.63 -26.96
N GLU A 23 5.39 8.43 -27.59
CA GLU A 23 5.34 9.87 -27.36
C GLU A 23 5.00 10.19 -25.90
N LYS A 24 5.68 11.20 -25.34
CA LYS A 24 5.59 11.55 -23.91
C LYS A 24 4.15 11.80 -23.42
N GLY A 25 3.29 12.37 -24.26
CA GLY A 25 1.88 12.63 -23.90
C GLY A 25 1.09 11.35 -23.65
N VAL A 26 1.32 10.32 -24.46
CA VAL A 26 0.65 9.03 -24.34
C VAL A 26 1.17 8.25 -23.12
N VAL A 27 2.45 8.41 -22.75
CA VAL A 27 3.00 7.82 -21.51
C VAL A 27 2.32 8.37 -20.26
N THR A 28 2.01 9.67 -20.23
CA THR A 28 1.32 10.30 -19.11
C THR A 28 -0.12 9.85 -19.01
N GLU A 29 -0.82 9.74 -20.13
CA GLU A 29 -2.20 9.26 -20.18
C GLU A 29 -2.30 7.77 -19.80
N ALA A 30 -1.41 6.93 -20.33
CA ALA A 30 -1.32 5.51 -19.97
C ALA A 30 -0.95 5.32 -18.50
N SER A 31 -0.03 6.11 -17.96
CA SER A 31 0.29 6.09 -16.53
C SER A 31 -0.94 6.45 -15.68
N HIS A 32 -1.70 7.48 -16.07
CA HIS A 32 -2.92 7.85 -15.37
C HIS A 32 -4.00 6.76 -15.46
N PHE A 33 -4.13 6.11 -16.62
CA PHE A 33 -5.05 5.00 -16.85
C PHE A 33 -4.68 3.77 -16.01
N VAL A 34 -3.40 3.39 -15.97
CA VAL A 34 -2.89 2.30 -15.12
C VAL A 34 -3.06 2.66 -13.65
N THR A 35 -2.75 3.88 -13.21
CA THR A 35 -3.01 4.29 -11.82
C THR A 35 -4.50 4.24 -11.47
N SER A 36 -5.38 4.61 -12.41
CA SER A 36 -6.84 4.61 -12.21
C SER A 36 -7.45 3.20 -12.19
N HIS A 37 -6.89 2.25 -12.97
CA HIS A 37 -7.45 0.89 -13.13
C HIS A 37 -6.69 -0.19 -12.34
N ALA A 38 -5.39 -0.05 -12.10
CA ALA A 38 -4.63 -0.94 -11.22
C ALA A 38 -5.11 -0.82 -9.77
N ALA A 39 -5.67 0.32 -9.37
CA ALA A 39 -6.31 0.50 -8.07
C ALA A 39 -7.66 -0.25 -7.94
N GLY A 40 -8.26 -0.72 -9.04
CA GLY A 40 -9.63 -1.24 -9.07
C GLY A 40 -9.77 -2.76 -9.06
N GLU A 41 -8.85 -3.52 -9.68
CA GLU A 41 -9.08 -4.96 -9.92
C GLU A 41 -7.93 -5.89 -9.48
N TRP A 42 -6.70 -5.40 -9.37
CA TRP A 42 -5.57 -6.20 -8.85
C TRP A 42 -4.99 -5.49 -7.63
N GLY A 43 -5.36 -5.99 -6.44
CA GLY A 43 -5.12 -5.37 -5.13
C GLY A 43 -3.67 -5.21 -4.69
N MET A 44 -2.85 -4.48 -5.46
CA MET A 44 -1.54 -3.96 -5.06
C MET A 44 -1.26 -2.64 -5.79
N GLY A 45 -1.78 -1.53 -5.24
CA GLY A 45 -1.29 -0.19 -5.56
C GLY A 45 -0.20 0.22 -4.56
N PRO A 46 0.87 0.93 -4.98
CA PRO A 46 1.85 1.47 -4.05
C PRO A 46 1.24 2.69 -3.36
N ASN A 47 0.69 2.47 -2.17
CA ASN A 47 0.44 3.45 -1.13
C ASN A 47 -0.26 4.76 -1.59
N THR A 48 -1.60 4.75 -1.66
CA THR A 48 -2.52 5.72 -1.03
C THR A 48 -3.87 5.73 -1.74
N GLY A 49 -4.97 5.61 -0.98
CA GLY A 49 -6.30 6.03 -1.45
C GLY A 49 -7.52 5.19 -1.07
N GLY A 50 -7.37 4.06 -0.38
CA GLY A 50 -8.50 3.24 0.12
C GLY A 50 -8.22 2.75 1.53
N ARG A 51 -8.54 3.56 2.56
CA ARG A 51 -8.27 3.20 3.95
C ARG A 51 -9.22 2.06 4.37
N ARG A 52 -8.77 0.82 4.22
CA ARG A 52 -9.43 -0.40 4.74
C ARG A 52 -8.73 -1.00 5.95
N ALA A 53 -7.51 -0.58 6.25
CA ALA A 53 -6.77 -1.03 7.43
C ALA A 53 -5.90 0.12 7.98
N PRO A 54 -5.73 0.20 9.30
CA PRO A 54 -4.80 1.12 9.92
C PRO A 54 -3.35 0.79 9.57
N THR A 55 -2.54 1.84 9.44
CA THR A 55 -1.11 1.71 9.18
C THR A 55 -0.36 1.29 10.44
N HIS A 56 0.76 0.59 10.26
CA HIS A 56 1.65 0.18 11.36
C HIS A 56 2.02 1.35 12.28
N ASP A 57 2.32 2.51 11.70
CA ASP A 57 2.61 3.75 12.42
C ASP A 57 1.46 4.25 13.30
N GLU A 58 0.21 4.11 12.84
CA GLU A 58 -0.97 4.46 13.64
C GLU A 58 -1.12 3.50 14.82
N ILE A 59 -0.93 2.20 14.58
CA ILE A 59 -1.01 1.16 15.60
C ILE A 59 0.08 1.37 16.65
N ALA A 60 1.33 1.60 16.24
CA ALA A 60 2.45 1.85 17.14
C ALA A 60 2.23 3.08 18.04
N ARG A 61 1.70 4.17 17.49
CA ARG A 61 1.38 5.37 18.28
C ARG A 61 0.28 5.13 19.31
N LEU A 62 -0.71 4.32 18.99
CA LEU A 62 -1.79 4.02 19.93
C LEU A 62 -1.34 3.01 20.99
N ALA A 63 -0.59 1.97 20.60
CA ALA A 63 0.00 1.00 21.51
C ALA A 63 0.91 1.69 22.55
N PHE A 64 1.74 2.65 22.11
CA PHE A 64 2.58 3.42 23.02
C PHE A 64 1.78 4.23 24.05
N LYS A 65 0.64 4.80 23.65
CA LYS A 65 -0.24 5.53 24.60
C LYS A 65 -0.91 4.60 25.60
N LEU A 66 -1.26 3.38 25.18
CA LEU A 66 -1.80 2.34 26.06
C LEU A 66 -0.74 1.90 27.08
N TYR A 67 0.49 1.65 26.63
CA TYR A 67 1.63 1.35 27.49
C TYR A 67 1.92 2.48 28.51
N GLU A 68 1.85 3.75 28.10
CA GLU A 68 2.03 4.85 29.05
C GLU A 68 0.88 4.95 30.06
N SER A 69 -0.34 4.64 29.63
CA SER A 69 -1.55 4.72 30.46
C SER A 69 -1.69 3.54 31.42
N SER A 70 -1.12 2.37 31.09
CA SER A 70 -1.04 1.19 31.96
C SER A 70 0.03 1.32 33.05
N GLY A 71 0.84 2.39 33.02
CA GLY A 71 1.92 2.63 33.97
C GLY A 71 3.25 2.04 33.52
N ARG A 72 3.44 1.84 32.21
CA ARG A 72 4.68 1.30 31.61
C ARG A 72 4.99 -0.11 32.12
N GLN A 73 3.95 -0.93 32.22
CA GLN A 73 4.08 -2.28 32.70
C GLN A 73 4.69 -3.15 31.61
N ASP A 74 5.95 -3.53 31.78
CA ASP A 74 6.66 -4.43 30.85
C ASP A 74 5.93 -5.78 30.72
N GLY A 75 5.91 -6.33 29.50
CA GLY A 75 5.28 -7.63 29.20
C GLY A 75 3.86 -7.55 28.62
N HIS A 76 3.30 -6.34 28.52
CA HIS A 76 1.99 -6.10 27.89
C HIS A 76 2.09 -5.55 26.46
N ASP A 77 3.30 -5.45 25.90
CA ASP A 77 3.58 -4.78 24.62
C ASP A 77 2.75 -5.35 23.47
N VAL A 78 2.54 -6.67 23.47
CA VAL A 78 1.74 -7.40 22.47
C VAL A 78 0.24 -7.15 22.67
N GLU A 79 -0.22 -7.05 23.92
CA GLU A 79 -1.62 -6.80 24.26
C GLU A 79 -2.00 -5.34 23.95
N ASP A 80 -1.10 -4.39 24.25
CA ASP A 80 -1.22 -2.99 23.87
C ASP A 80 -1.23 -2.82 22.35
N TRP A 81 -0.40 -3.59 21.64
CA TRP A 81 -0.39 -3.62 20.17
C TRP A 81 -1.70 -4.14 19.57
N LEU A 82 -2.20 -5.29 20.04
CA LEU A 82 -3.46 -5.87 19.56
C LEU A 82 -4.66 -4.98 19.88
N SER A 83 -4.67 -4.36 21.06
CA SER A 83 -5.71 -3.42 21.45
C SER A 83 -5.72 -2.18 20.55
N ALA A 84 -4.54 -1.66 20.22
CA ALA A 84 -4.39 -0.55 19.29
C ALA A 84 -4.87 -0.90 17.86
N GLU A 85 -4.54 -2.09 17.37
CA GLU A 85 -4.98 -2.57 16.07
C GLU A 85 -6.51 -2.72 16.02
N ALA A 86 -7.12 -3.32 17.05
CA ALA A 86 -8.56 -3.50 17.15
C ALA A 86 -9.31 -2.18 17.24
N GLU A 87 -8.79 -1.22 18.00
CA GLU A 87 -9.39 0.12 18.13
C GLU A 87 -9.35 0.86 16.79
N LEU A 88 -8.20 0.91 16.13
CA LEU A 88 -8.07 1.60 14.84
C LEU A 88 -8.83 0.90 13.71
N GLY A 89 -8.95 -0.43 13.77
CA GLY A 89 -9.77 -1.24 12.89
C GLY A 89 -11.28 -0.99 13.03
N ARG A 90 -11.72 -0.38 14.13
CA ARG A 90 -13.14 -0.04 14.39
C ARG A 90 -13.55 1.32 13.82
N TYR A 91 -12.58 2.19 13.51
CA TYR A 91 -12.77 3.54 12.97
C TYR A 91 -12.44 3.66 11.46
N VAL A 92 -12.34 2.52 10.77
CA VAL A 92 -12.17 2.40 9.31
C VAL A 92 -13.39 1.71 8.71
#